data_AF-A0A267HQI6-F1
#
_entry.id   AF-A0A267HQI6-F1
#
_cell.length_a   1.000
_cell.length_b   1.000
_cell.length_c   1.000
_cell.angle_alpha   90.00
_cell.angle_beta   90.00
_cell.angle_gamma   90.00
#
_symmetry.space_group_name_H-M   'P 1'
#
loop_
_entity.id
_entity.type
_entity.pdbx_description
1 polymer ?
#
loop_
_entity_poly.entity_id
_entity_poly.type
_entity_poly.pdbx_seq_one_letter_code
_entity_poly.pdbx_strand_id
1 'polypeptide(L)'
;MITIARVAKGKNGFYEVDLSNGETLRVSEDLLIKFRLLKGLELDEKTLAEINKNAHYDVGVQLALNYISYQLRSEKEVRTYLKDREIPSSDREKIIAHLKDLSVLDDKIYGESYVRTQMRLSDKGPAVIKQQLRQKGLTPEVIENALWLYDDKTQIEVAEHAAQKILKKIHNKSFKETKQKLQLTLRQKGFSGDITNLVLANLELEIDEDLEKEALKKAGEKLWRRHQNKAPQIRKQKIKQSLYQKGFSLEEIQQFIDEQEE
;
A
#
# COMPACT_ATOMS: atom_id res chain seq x y z
N MET A 1 -14.16 -47.59 -18.57
CA MET A 1 -13.36 -47.16 -19.73
C MET A 1 -14.14 -46.05 -20.39
N ILE A 2 -13.58 -44.84 -20.42
CA ILE A 2 -14.23 -43.65 -20.99
C ILE A 2 -13.55 -43.37 -22.32
N THR A 3 -14.32 -43.15 -23.39
CA THR A 3 -13.76 -42.94 -24.74
C THR A 3 -13.78 -41.46 -25.10
N ILE A 4 -12.75 -40.97 -25.78
CA ILE A 4 -12.72 -39.62 -26.31
C ILE A 4 -13.65 -39.53 -27.53
N ALA A 5 -14.73 -38.75 -27.41
CA ALA A 5 -15.73 -38.56 -28.46
C ALA A 5 -15.29 -37.51 -29.50
N ARG A 6 -14.66 -36.43 -29.04
CA ARG A 6 -14.24 -35.30 -29.88
C ARG A 6 -13.05 -34.56 -29.25
N VAL A 7 -12.19 -34.02 -30.10
CA VAL A 7 -11.14 -33.06 -29.73
C VAL A 7 -11.31 -31.83 -30.60
N ALA A 8 -11.41 -30.65 -29.98
CA ALA A 8 -11.57 -29.38 -30.68
C ALA A 8 -10.53 -28.36 -30.19
N LYS A 9 -10.08 -27.49 -31.10
CA LYS A 9 -9.18 -26.39 -30.75
C LYS A 9 -9.96 -25.28 -30.05
N GLY A 10 -9.54 -24.94 -28.83
CA GLY A 10 -10.09 -23.85 -28.02
C GLY A 10 -9.30 -22.55 -28.17
N LYS A 11 -9.54 -21.60 -27.25
CA LYS A 11 -8.81 -20.32 -27.18
C LYS A 11 -7.52 -20.45 -26.38
N ASN A 12 -6.55 -19.58 -26.65
CA ASN A 12 -5.27 -19.45 -25.93
C ASN A 12 -4.43 -20.76 -25.89
N GLY A 13 -4.45 -21.56 -26.96
CA GLY A 13 -3.63 -22.77 -27.07
C GLY A 13 -4.13 -23.98 -26.26
N PHE A 14 -5.37 -23.94 -25.78
CA PHE A 14 -6.03 -25.11 -25.18
C PHE A 14 -6.86 -25.88 -26.20
N TYR A 15 -7.09 -27.15 -25.89
CA TYR A 15 -8.00 -28.05 -26.58
C TYR A 15 -9.11 -28.50 -25.63
N GLU A 16 -10.32 -28.62 -26.18
CA GLU A 16 -11.48 -29.18 -25.50
C GLU A 16 -11.65 -30.63 -25.95
N VAL A 17 -11.60 -31.55 -24.99
CA VAL A 17 -11.70 -32.99 -25.20
C VAL A 17 -13.00 -33.48 -24.58
N ASP A 18 -13.98 -33.79 -25.43
CA ASP A 18 -15.28 -34.28 -24.99
C ASP A 18 -15.22 -35.79 -24.79
N LEU A 19 -15.61 -36.24 -23.60
CA LEU A 19 -15.62 -37.63 -23.20
C LEU A 19 -17.00 -38.27 -23.40
N SER A 20 -17.03 -39.59 -23.58
CA SER A 20 -18.27 -40.35 -23.79
C SER A 20 -19.23 -40.32 -22.60
N ASN A 21 -18.76 -39.96 -21.41
CA ASN A 21 -19.57 -39.77 -20.20
C ASN A 21 -20.24 -38.38 -20.12
N GLY A 22 -20.01 -37.50 -21.10
CA GLY A 22 -20.55 -36.14 -21.15
C GLY A 22 -19.70 -35.09 -20.45
N GLU A 23 -18.55 -35.45 -19.88
CA GLU A 23 -17.59 -34.49 -19.34
C GLU A 23 -16.71 -33.90 -20.46
N THR A 24 -16.36 -32.62 -20.36
CA THR A 24 -15.40 -31.98 -21.25
C THR A 24 -14.14 -31.61 -20.47
N LEU A 25 -13.00 -32.10 -20.94
CA LEU A 25 -11.69 -31.76 -20.38
C LEU A 25 -11.05 -30.63 -21.16
N ARG A 26 -10.49 -29.66 -20.44
CA ARG A 26 -9.67 -28.60 -21.04
C ARG A 26 -8.20 -28.92 -20.82
N VAL A 27 -7.48 -29.22 -21.90
CA VAL A 27 -6.07 -29.65 -21.85
C VAL A 27 -5.18 -28.74 -22.69
N SER A 28 -3.92 -28.60 -22.31
CA SER A 28 -2.90 -27.91 -23.11
C SER A 28 -2.50 -28.73 -24.34
N GLU A 29 -1.83 -28.09 -25.29
CA GLU A 29 -1.22 -28.79 -26.43
C GLU A 29 -0.20 -29.86 -25.98
N ASP A 30 0.62 -29.54 -24.97
CA ASP A 30 1.61 -30.47 -24.43
C ASP A 30 0.96 -31.71 -23.82
N LEU A 31 -0.17 -31.57 -23.11
CA LEU A 31 -0.91 -32.72 -22.57
C LEU A 31 -1.61 -33.54 -23.64
N LEU A 32 -2.16 -32.87 -24.66
CA LEU A 32 -2.75 -33.55 -25.81
C LEU A 32 -1.72 -34.47 -26.47
N ILE A 33 -0.48 -33.99 -26.62
CA ILE A 33 0.64 -34.75 -27.20
C ILE A 33 1.13 -35.83 -26.22
N LYS A 34 1.38 -35.48 -24.96
CA LYS A 34 1.94 -36.38 -23.93
C LYS A 34 1.07 -37.62 -23.72
N PHE A 35 -0.25 -37.43 -23.62
CA PHE A 35 -1.21 -38.53 -23.42
C PHE A 35 -1.80 -39.05 -24.75
N ARG A 36 -1.36 -38.51 -25.89
CA ARG A 36 -1.82 -38.87 -27.24
C ARG A 36 -3.36 -38.89 -27.33
N LEU A 37 -3.99 -37.85 -26.81
CA LEU A 37 -5.44 -37.74 -26.71
C LEU A 37 -6.05 -37.57 -28.11
N LEU A 38 -6.47 -38.68 -28.69
CA LEU A 38 -7.09 -38.75 -30.01
C LEU A 38 -8.51 -39.28 -29.90
N LYS A 39 -9.38 -38.89 -30.84
CA LYS A 39 -10.74 -39.43 -30.93
C LYS A 39 -10.69 -40.96 -31.00
N GLY A 40 -11.48 -41.62 -30.15
CA GLY A 40 -11.55 -43.08 -30.08
C GLY A 40 -10.58 -43.71 -29.07
N LEU A 41 -9.71 -42.94 -28.41
CA LEU A 41 -8.87 -43.46 -27.32
C LEU A 41 -9.73 -43.80 -26.10
N GLU A 42 -9.46 -44.96 -25.50
CA GLU A 42 -10.05 -45.38 -24.22
C GLU A 42 -9.13 -44.96 -23.07
N LEU A 43 -9.70 -44.26 -22.10
CA LEU A 43 -9.04 -43.83 -20.88
C LEU A 43 -9.53 -44.68 -19.70
N ASP A 44 -8.58 -45.18 -18.92
CA ASP A 44 -8.85 -45.75 -17.61
C ASP A 44 -8.97 -44.62 -16.57
N GLU A 45 -9.52 -44.94 -15.39
CA GLU A 45 -9.74 -43.95 -14.33
C GLU A 45 -8.42 -43.35 -13.81
N LYS A 46 -7.33 -44.14 -13.84
CA LYS A 46 -6.00 -43.68 -13.42
C LYS A 46 -5.44 -42.63 -14.36
N THR A 47 -5.48 -42.88 -15.67
CA THR A 47 -5.01 -41.93 -16.69
C THR A 47 -5.89 -40.69 -16.69
N LEU A 48 -7.21 -40.83 -16.54
CA LEU A 48 -8.12 -39.70 -16.46
C LEU A 48 -7.81 -38.79 -15.25
N ALA A 49 -7.58 -39.37 -14.07
CA ALA A 49 -7.18 -38.64 -12.88
C ALA A 49 -5.81 -37.93 -13.07
N GLU A 50 -4.88 -38.58 -13.76
CA GLU A 50 -3.58 -37.98 -14.07
C GLU A 50 -3.71 -36.81 -15.07
N ILE A 51 -4.52 -36.95 -16.12
CA ILE A 51 -4.80 -35.88 -17.10
C ILE A 51 -5.41 -34.67 -16.38
N ASN A 52 -6.44 -34.88 -15.56
CA ASN A 52 -7.09 -33.81 -14.80
C ASN A 52 -6.11 -33.07 -13.89
N LYS A 53 -5.26 -33.81 -13.18
CA LYS A 53 -4.22 -33.22 -12.32
C LYS A 53 -3.23 -32.35 -13.11
N ASN A 54 -2.76 -32.82 -14.27
CA ASN A 54 -1.84 -32.03 -15.08
C ASN A 54 -2.56 -30.84 -15.76
N ALA A 55 -3.84 -31.00 -16.12
CA ALA A 55 -4.63 -29.93 -16.76
C ALA A 55 -4.76 -28.70 -15.84
N HIS A 56 -4.99 -28.88 -14.54
CA HIS A 56 -5.02 -27.77 -13.59
C HIS A 56 -3.69 -27.03 -13.50
N TYR A 57 -2.57 -27.75 -13.54
CA TYR A 57 -1.24 -27.17 -13.54
C TYR A 57 -1.02 -26.29 -14.77
N ASP A 58 -1.24 -26.81 -15.99
CA ASP A 58 -1.00 -26.06 -17.22
C ASP A 58 -1.92 -24.84 -17.36
N VAL A 59 -3.19 -24.99 -17.00
CA VAL A 59 -4.15 -23.88 -16.94
C VAL A 59 -3.65 -22.82 -15.95
N GLY A 60 -3.19 -23.24 -14.78
CA GLY A 60 -2.67 -22.34 -13.75
C GLY A 60 -1.40 -21.59 -14.18
N VAL A 61 -0.44 -22.25 -14.85
CA VAL A 61 0.77 -21.60 -15.39
C VAL A 61 0.38 -20.50 -16.37
N GLN A 62 -0.48 -20.79 -17.34
CA GLN A 62 -0.89 -19.79 -18.32
C GLN A 62 -1.68 -18.63 -17.71
N LEU A 63 -2.57 -18.92 -16.75
CA LEU A 63 -3.29 -17.88 -16.01
C LEU A 63 -2.31 -16.95 -15.27
N ALA A 64 -1.30 -17.51 -14.61
CA ALA A 64 -0.31 -16.73 -13.89
C ALA A 64 0.58 -15.90 -14.83
N LEU A 65 1.08 -16.49 -15.93
CA LEU A 65 1.89 -15.76 -16.92
C LEU A 65 1.12 -14.58 -17.52
N ASN A 66 -0.14 -14.80 -17.90
CA ASN A 66 -1.01 -13.73 -18.38
C ASN A 66 -1.25 -12.67 -17.29
N TYR A 67 -1.37 -13.06 -16.02
CA TYR A 67 -1.59 -12.10 -14.93
C TYR A 67 -0.35 -11.23 -14.63
N ILE A 68 0.84 -11.82 -14.73
CA ILE A 68 2.14 -11.16 -14.52
C ILE A 68 2.51 -10.26 -15.71
N SER A 69 2.11 -10.60 -16.93
CA SER A 69 2.48 -9.82 -18.13
C SER A 69 1.96 -8.38 -18.13
N TYR A 70 0.87 -8.09 -17.40
CA TYR A 70 0.32 -6.74 -17.30
C TYR A 70 1.12 -5.83 -16.37
N GLN A 71 1.66 -6.37 -15.27
CA GLN A 71 2.44 -5.64 -14.29
C GLN A 71 3.12 -6.61 -13.33
N LEU A 72 4.19 -6.15 -12.70
CA LEU A 72 4.92 -6.89 -11.68
C LEU A 72 3.99 -7.29 -10.52
N ARG A 73 4.11 -8.53 -10.05
CA ARG A 73 3.29 -9.12 -8.97
C ARG A 73 4.19 -9.68 -7.89
N SER A 74 3.73 -9.63 -6.63
CA SER A 74 4.36 -10.43 -5.57
C SER A 74 3.90 -11.88 -5.63
N GLU A 75 4.69 -12.78 -5.05
CA GLU A 75 4.35 -14.20 -4.94
C GLU A 75 2.98 -14.40 -4.27
N LYS A 76 2.71 -13.65 -3.20
CA LYS A 76 1.42 -13.70 -2.50
C LYS A 76 0.27 -13.33 -3.42
N GLU A 77 0.42 -12.29 -4.24
CA GLU A 77 -0.62 -11.88 -5.19
C GLU A 77 -0.91 -12.97 -6.22
N VAL A 78 0.13 -13.60 -6.77
CA VAL A 78 -0.03 -14.71 -7.73
C VAL A 78 -0.70 -15.91 -7.05
N ARG A 79 -0.32 -16.25 -5.82
CA ARG A 79 -0.95 -17.33 -5.04
C ARG A 79 -2.44 -17.06 -4.80
N THR A 80 -2.80 -15.84 -4.40
CA THR A 80 -4.19 -15.44 -4.20
C THR A 80 -4.95 -15.50 -5.52
N TYR A 81 -4.38 -14.97 -6.59
CA TYR A 81 -5.00 -15.00 -7.91
C TYR A 81 -5.30 -16.44 -8.38
N LEU A 82 -4.35 -17.37 -8.23
CA LEU A 82 -4.55 -18.77 -8.61
C LEU A 82 -5.58 -19.47 -7.71
N LYS A 83 -5.63 -19.12 -6.41
CA LYS A 83 -6.64 -19.64 -5.48
C LYS A 83 -8.04 -19.20 -5.90
N ASP A 84 -8.22 -17.95 -6.28
CA ASP A 84 -9.50 -17.39 -6.72
C ASP A 84 -9.97 -17.98 -8.06
N ARG A 85 -9.06 -18.63 -8.80
CA ARG A 85 -9.33 -19.41 -10.03
C ARG A 85 -9.47 -20.91 -9.77
N GLU A 86 -9.69 -21.28 -8.50
CA GLU A 86 -9.94 -22.66 -8.07
C GLU A 86 -8.79 -23.64 -8.37
N ILE A 87 -7.56 -23.13 -8.57
CA ILE A 87 -6.39 -23.98 -8.77
C ILE A 87 -6.02 -24.65 -7.44
N PRO A 88 -5.90 -26.00 -7.39
CA PRO A 88 -5.58 -26.72 -6.16
C PRO A 88 -4.26 -26.28 -5.51
N SER A 89 -4.18 -26.36 -4.18
CA SER A 89 -2.99 -25.88 -3.45
C SER A 89 -1.70 -26.57 -3.85
N SER A 90 -1.75 -27.88 -4.13
CA SER A 90 -0.58 -28.65 -4.58
C SER A 90 -0.03 -28.14 -5.91
N ASP A 91 -0.91 -27.69 -6.81
CA ASP A 91 -0.50 -27.21 -8.12
C ASP A 91 -0.03 -25.76 -8.05
N ARG A 92 -0.65 -24.93 -7.19
CA ARG A 92 -0.17 -23.56 -6.93
C ARG A 92 1.29 -23.53 -6.50
N GLU A 93 1.72 -24.39 -5.56
CA GLU A 93 3.13 -24.43 -5.15
C GLU A 93 4.08 -24.74 -6.31
N LYS A 94 3.71 -25.71 -7.15
CA LYS A 94 4.50 -26.09 -8.32
C LYS A 94 4.53 -24.99 -9.37
N ILE A 95 3.41 -24.32 -9.59
CA ILE A 95 3.32 -23.19 -10.53
C ILE A 95 4.21 -22.06 -10.03
N ILE A 96 4.16 -21.70 -8.75
CA ILE A 96 5.01 -20.66 -8.18
C ILE A 96 6.50 -21.01 -8.32
N ALA A 97 6.89 -22.24 -8.01
CA ALA A 97 8.27 -22.70 -8.22
C ALA A 97 8.68 -22.57 -9.68
N HIS A 98 7.84 -23.02 -10.60
CA HIS A 98 8.11 -22.92 -12.04
C HIS A 98 8.25 -21.46 -12.53
N LEU A 99 7.39 -20.55 -12.05
CA LEU A 99 7.47 -19.13 -12.40
C LEU A 99 8.74 -18.45 -11.86
N LYS A 100 9.23 -18.90 -10.70
CA LYS A 100 10.53 -18.47 -10.15
C LYS A 100 11.70 -18.99 -10.98
N ASP A 101 11.65 -20.25 -11.40
CA ASP A 101 12.68 -20.85 -12.27
C ASP A 101 12.77 -20.11 -13.62
N LEU A 102 11.63 -19.68 -14.15
CA LEU A 102 11.57 -18.84 -15.35
C LEU A 102 11.98 -17.37 -15.10
N SER A 103 12.30 -17.00 -13.86
CA SER A 103 12.65 -15.63 -13.45
C SER A 103 11.57 -14.57 -13.78
N VAL A 104 10.32 -14.99 -13.94
CA VAL A 104 9.17 -14.09 -14.19
C VAL A 104 8.47 -13.68 -12.90
N LEU A 105 8.77 -14.34 -11.78
CA LEU A 105 8.25 -14.04 -10.46
C LEU A 105 9.41 -13.91 -9.46
N ASP A 106 9.64 -12.70 -8.98
CA ASP A 106 10.70 -12.41 -8.01
C ASP A 106 10.26 -11.29 -7.05
N ASP A 107 10.11 -11.65 -5.76
CA ASP A 107 9.72 -10.74 -4.70
C ASP A 107 10.79 -9.68 -4.40
N LYS A 108 12.07 -9.95 -4.69
CA LYS A 108 13.16 -8.98 -4.56
C LYS A 108 12.99 -7.88 -5.60
N ILE A 109 12.82 -8.24 -6.87
CA ILE A 109 12.58 -7.29 -7.95
C ILE A 109 11.28 -6.50 -7.68
N TYR A 110 10.23 -7.18 -7.22
CA TYR A 110 8.98 -6.53 -6.81
C TYR A 110 9.21 -5.48 -5.71
N GLY A 111 9.90 -5.86 -4.63
CA GLY A 111 10.17 -4.99 -3.49
C GLY A 111 10.95 -3.74 -3.90
N GLU A 112 12.04 -3.91 -4.63
CA GLU A 112 12.86 -2.79 -5.11
C GLU A 112 12.08 -1.84 -6.03
N SER A 113 11.33 -2.39 -6.98
CA SER A 113 10.50 -1.60 -7.90
C SER A 113 9.43 -0.81 -7.15
N TYR A 114 8.81 -1.43 -6.13
CA TYR A 114 7.81 -0.80 -5.28
C TYR A 114 8.41 0.38 -4.51
N VAL A 115 9.57 0.19 -3.88
CA VAL A 115 10.27 1.25 -3.12
C VAL A 115 10.64 2.41 -4.06
N ARG A 116 11.28 2.14 -5.20
CA ARG A 116 11.61 3.17 -6.21
C ARG A 116 10.38 3.97 -6.67
N THR A 117 9.24 3.30 -6.81
CA THR A 117 7.98 3.95 -7.18
C THR A 117 7.43 4.82 -6.05
N GLN A 118 7.46 4.34 -4.80
CA GLN A 118 7.04 5.15 -3.65
C GLN A 118 7.94 6.37 -3.46
N MET A 119 9.26 6.25 -3.65
CA MET A 119 10.19 7.39 -3.57
C MET A 119 9.81 8.50 -4.55
N ARG A 120 9.41 8.15 -5.79
CA ARG A 120 9.08 9.14 -6.83
C ARG A 120 7.68 9.73 -6.72
N LEU A 121 6.69 8.91 -6.36
CA LEU A 121 5.27 9.26 -6.55
C LEU A 121 4.51 9.48 -5.24
N SER A 122 5.05 9.05 -4.11
CA SER A 122 4.37 9.08 -2.81
C SER A 122 5.00 10.09 -1.86
N ASP A 123 4.33 10.31 -0.74
CA ASP A 123 4.80 11.14 0.37
C ASP A 123 4.99 10.30 1.65
N LYS A 124 5.43 9.05 1.49
CA LYS A 124 5.55 8.08 2.57
C LYS A 124 7.01 7.81 2.93
N GLY A 125 7.24 7.58 4.21
CA GLY A 125 8.52 7.16 4.75
C GLY A 125 8.66 5.64 4.83
N PRO A 126 9.87 5.16 5.19
CA PRO A 126 10.21 3.74 5.19
C PRO A 126 9.28 2.86 6.03
N ALA A 127 8.80 3.34 7.19
CA ALA A 127 8.00 2.51 8.09
C ALA A 127 6.63 2.13 7.48
N VAL A 128 6.00 3.07 6.76
CA VAL A 128 4.74 2.78 6.06
C VAL A 128 5.00 1.88 4.86
N ILE A 129 6.04 2.15 4.07
CA ILE A 129 6.40 1.32 2.91
C ILE A 129 6.69 -0.13 3.35
N LYS A 130 7.43 -0.31 4.45
CA LYS A 130 7.68 -1.61 5.10
C LYS A 130 6.38 -2.34 5.41
N GLN A 131 5.41 -1.66 6.02
CA GLN A 131 4.10 -2.25 6.33
C GLN A 131 3.35 -2.65 5.05
N GLN A 132 3.39 -1.83 4.00
CA GLN A 132 2.74 -2.13 2.72
C GLN A 132 3.37 -3.35 2.04
N LEU A 133 4.69 -3.47 2.04
CA LEU A 133 5.39 -4.64 1.50
C LEU A 133 5.08 -5.92 2.30
N ARG A 134 4.97 -5.83 3.64
CA ARG A 134 4.51 -6.96 4.49
C ARG A 134 3.10 -7.40 4.13
N GLN A 135 2.19 -6.45 3.90
CA GLN A 135 0.82 -6.77 3.46
C GLN A 135 0.81 -7.47 2.09
N LYS A 136 1.76 -7.11 1.21
CA LYS A 136 2.03 -7.78 -0.07
C LYS A 136 2.74 -9.13 0.05
N GLY A 137 3.08 -9.57 1.26
CA GLY A 137 3.57 -10.92 1.54
C GLY A 137 5.08 -11.08 1.46
N LEU A 138 5.84 -9.99 1.30
CA LEU A 138 7.30 -10.07 1.22
C LEU A 138 7.90 -10.43 2.58
N THR A 139 8.99 -11.20 2.55
CA THR A 139 9.72 -11.59 3.75
C THR A 139 10.47 -10.39 4.37
N PRO A 140 10.76 -10.40 5.67
CA PRO A 140 11.52 -9.33 6.31
C PRO A 140 12.84 -9.02 5.60
N GLU A 141 13.59 -10.06 5.19
CA GLU A 141 14.87 -9.91 4.49
C GLU A 141 14.73 -9.15 3.15
N VAL A 142 13.76 -9.54 2.32
CA VAL A 142 13.50 -8.86 1.04
C VAL A 142 13.11 -7.40 1.27
N ILE A 143 12.33 -7.13 2.32
CA ILE A 143 11.89 -5.78 2.64
C ILE A 143 13.05 -4.90 3.09
N GLU A 144 13.92 -5.39 3.98
CA GLU A 144 15.10 -4.63 4.39
C GLU A 144 15.99 -4.33 3.17
N ASN A 145 16.27 -5.34 2.34
CA ASN A 145 17.05 -5.17 1.11
C ASN A 145 16.45 -4.14 0.14
N ALA A 146 15.13 -4.12 -0.03
CA ALA A 146 14.47 -3.13 -0.86
C ALA A 146 14.55 -1.72 -0.24
N LEU A 147 14.41 -1.60 1.09
CA LEU A 147 14.45 -0.32 1.79
C LEU A 147 15.85 0.30 1.85
N TRP A 148 16.92 -0.47 1.66
CA TRP A 148 18.28 0.06 1.47
C TRP A 148 18.38 1.05 0.30
N LEU A 149 17.48 0.97 -0.69
CA LEU A 149 17.41 1.92 -1.79
C LEU A 149 16.89 3.30 -1.37
N TYR A 150 16.21 3.39 -0.21
CA TYR A 150 15.62 4.62 0.29
C TYR A 150 16.53 5.23 1.35
N ASP A 151 17.67 5.75 0.91
CA ASP A 151 18.68 6.36 1.78
C ASP A 151 18.16 7.63 2.49
N ASP A 152 18.89 8.05 3.52
CA ASP A 152 18.47 9.19 4.35
C ASP A 152 18.33 10.49 3.54
N LYS A 153 19.19 10.69 2.54
CA LYS A 153 19.10 11.86 1.64
C LYS A 153 17.78 11.88 0.89
N THR A 154 17.41 10.77 0.24
CA THR A 154 16.15 10.68 -0.48
C THR A 154 14.96 10.77 0.48
N GLN A 155 15.06 10.20 1.69
CA GLN A 155 14.02 10.34 2.71
C GLN A 155 13.78 11.79 3.11
N ILE A 156 14.86 12.58 3.27
CA ILE A 156 14.77 14.01 3.59
C ILE A 156 14.05 14.75 2.44
N GLU A 157 14.45 14.54 1.19
CA GLU A 157 13.82 15.20 0.03
C GLU A 157 12.31 14.90 -0.06
N VAL A 158 11.92 13.63 0.08
CA VAL A 158 10.51 13.24 0.04
C VAL A 158 9.75 13.81 1.24
N ALA A 159 10.36 13.82 2.43
CA ALA A 159 9.77 14.37 3.64
C ALA A 159 9.61 15.90 3.57
N GLU A 160 10.56 16.63 3.01
CA GLU A 160 10.48 18.08 2.77
C GLU A 160 9.33 18.40 1.82
N HIS A 161 9.23 17.68 0.71
CA HIS A 161 8.14 17.87 -0.24
C HIS A 161 6.77 17.53 0.38
N ALA A 162 6.70 16.50 1.23
CA ALA A 162 5.52 16.19 2.02
C ALA A 162 5.19 17.32 3.01
N ALA A 163 6.21 17.86 3.68
CA ALA A 163 6.07 18.92 4.67
C ALA A 163 5.53 20.22 4.05
N GLN A 164 6.07 20.64 2.91
CA GLN A 164 5.57 21.80 2.17
C GLN A 164 4.09 21.65 1.79
N LYS A 165 3.66 20.45 1.35
CA LYS A 165 2.24 20.17 1.08
C LYS A 165 1.37 20.22 2.33
N ILE A 166 1.90 19.81 3.48
CA ILE A 166 1.20 19.86 4.76
C ILE A 166 1.05 21.31 5.23
N LEU A 167 2.13 22.11 5.18
CA LEU A 167 2.13 23.52 5.57
C LEU A 167 1.08 24.32 4.79
N LYS A 168 0.95 24.11 3.48
CA LYS A 168 -0.10 24.72 2.64
C LYS A 168 -1.53 24.41 3.08
N LYS A 169 -1.75 23.39 3.91
CA LYS A 169 -3.07 22.97 4.42
C LYS A 169 -3.30 23.38 5.88
N ILE A 170 -2.26 23.85 6.58
CA ILE A 170 -2.38 24.29 7.97
C ILE A 170 -2.69 25.78 7.95
N HIS A 171 -3.83 26.13 8.54
CA HIS A 171 -4.27 27.52 8.69
C HIS A 171 -4.84 27.73 10.09
N ASN A 172 -4.81 28.97 10.58
CA ASN A 172 -5.39 29.38 11.86
C ASN A 172 -4.86 28.55 13.04
N LYS A 173 -3.55 28.30 13.04
CA LYS A 173 -2.81 27.55 14.05
C LYS A 173 -1.59 28.35 14.44
N SER A 174 -1.25 28.35 15.73
CA SER A 174 0.01 28.93 16.19
C SER A 174 1.19 28.25 15.50
N PHE A 175 2.33 28.93 15.49
CA PHE A 175 3.60 28.38 15.06
C PHE A 175 3.90 27.04 15.77
N LYS A 176 3.69 26.99 17.08
CA LYS A 176 3.89 25.78 17.89
C LYS A 176 2.96 24.64 17.48
N GLU A 177 1.66 24.90 17.31
CA GLU A 177 0.69 23.89 16.85
C GLU A 177 1.03 23.41 15.44
N THR A 178 1.47 24.32 14.56
CA THR A 178 1.86 24.02 13.19
C THR A 178 3.06 23.06 13.18
N LYS A 179 4.12 23.37 13.94
CA LYS A 179 5.31 22.51 14.07
C LYS A 179 4.96 21.14 14.64
N GLN A 180 4.14 21.08 15.70
CA GLN A 180 3.69 19.82 16.30
C GLN A 180 2.87 18.98 15.33
N LYS A 181 1.94 19.61 14.59
CA LYS A 181 1.10 18.94 13.61
C LYS A 181 1.94 18.40 12.44
N LEU A 182 2.92 19.18 11.99
CA LEU A 182 3.84 18.76 10.94
C LEU A 182 4.66 17.53 11.39
N GLN A 183 5.26 17.59 12.58
CA GLN A 183 6.01 16.47 13.16
C GLN A 183 5.15 15.20 13.28
N LEU A 184 3.93 15.33 13.80
CA LEU A 184 3.00 14.22 13.94
C LEU A 184 2.64 13.61 12.57
N THR A 185 2.35 14.46 11.59
CA THR A 185 1.93 14.01 10.25
C THR A 185 3.08 13.28 9.53
N LEU A 186 4.32 13.77 9.63
CA LEU A 186 5.49 13.10 9.06
C LEU A 186 5.74 11.74 9.72
N ARG A 187 5.60 11.64 11.05
CA ARG A 187 5.67 10.35 11.75
C ARG A 187 4.59 9.37 11.31
N GLN A 188 3.35 9.84 11.16
CA GLN A 188 2.24 9.03 10.63
C GLN A 188 2.47 8.58 9.19
N LYS A 189 3.19 9.38 8.40
CA LYS A 189 3.65 9.02 7.06
C LYS A 189 4.80 8.01 7.06
N GLY A 190 5.39 7.72 8.21
CA GLY A 190 6.37 6.67 8.40
C GLY A 190 7.83 7.12 8.36
N PHE A 191 8.09 8.42 8.49
CA PHE A 191 9.45 8.94 8.65
C PHE A 191 9.93 8.78 10.10
N SER A 192 11.23 8.55 10.27
CA SER A 192 11.84 8.44 11.61
C SER A 192 11.84 9.78 12.34
N GLY A 193 12.07 9.74 13.66
CA GLY A 193 12.20 10.95 14.47
C GLY A 193 13.34 11.85 13.97
N ASP A 194 14.47 11.26 13.62
CA ASP A 194 15.68 11.98 13.21
C ASP A 194 15.49 12.69 11.86
N ILE A 195 14.96 11.98 10.85
CA ILE A 195 14.63 12.57 9.55
C ILE A 195 13.60 13.70 9.73
N THR A 196 12.57 13.46 10.55
CA THR A 196 11.55 14.48 10.82
C THR A 196 12.17 15.74 11.44
N ASN A 197 13.08 15.59 12.41
CA ASN A 197 13.72 16.72 13.07
C ASN A 197 14.65 17.48 12.12
N LEU A 198 15.40 16.77 11.27
CA LEU A 198 16.25 17.38 10.23
C LEU A 198 15.42 18.19 9.24
N VAL A 199 14.33 17.63 8.72
CA VAL A 199 13.40 18.32 7.80
C VAL A 199 12.83 19.57 8.45
N LEU A 200 12.42 19.49 9.72
CA LEU A 200 11.91 20.65 10.46
C LEU A 200 12.95 21.75 10.68
N ALA A 201 14.24 21.39 10.76
CA ALA A 201 15.33 22.36 10.85
C ALA A 201 15.62 23.00 9.48
N ASN A 202 15.64 22.19 8.41
CA ASN A 202 15.89 22.65 7.04
C ASN A 202 14.80 23.58 6.49
N LEU A 203 13.55 23.41 6.95
CA LEU A 203 12.44 24.26 6.51
C LEU A 203 12.52 25.70 7.02
N GLU A 204 13.48 26.02 7.91
CA GLU A 204 13.72 27.37 8.45
C GLU A 204 12.41 28.08 8.80
N LEU A 205 11.51 27.37 9.49
CA LEU A 205 10.19 27.93 9.82
C LEU A 205 10.38 29.10 10.77
N GLU A 206 10.03 30.30 10.32
CA GLU A 206 10.01 31.52 11.12
C GLU A 206 8.60 31.80 11.66
N ILE A 207 8.55 32.54 12.77
CA ILE A 207 7.29 33.02 13.31
C ILE A 207 6.88 34.23 12.47
N ASP A 208 5.83 34.05 11.69
CA ASP A 208 5.13 35.16 11.05
C ASP A 208 4.19 35.80 12.10
N GLU A 209 4.57 36.97 12.62
CA GLU A 209 3.84 37.65 13.69
C GLU A 209 2.39 37.97 13.30
N ASP A 210 2.13 38.28 12.03
CA ASP A 210 0.80 38.63 11.55
C ASP A 210 -0.09 37.37 11.52
N LEU A 211 0.44 36.26 11.02
CA LEU A 211 -0.26 34.98 11.04
C LEU A 211 -0.48 34.46 12.47
N GLU A 212 0.47 34.68 13.38
CA GLU A 212 0.37 34.28 14.79
C GLU A 212 -0.76 35.06 15.49
N LYS A 213 -0.80 36.38 15.31
CA LYS A 213 -1.87 37.26 15.83
C LYS A 213 -3.23 36.91 15.25
N GLU A 214 -3.31 36.65 13.94
CA GLU A 214 -4.56 36.23 13.29
C GLU A 214 -5.07 34.88 13.84
N ALA A 215 -4.16 33.91 14.01
CA ALA A 215 -4.46 32.61 14.59
C ALA A 215 -4.93 32.73 16.04
N LEU A 216 -4.28 33.58 16.85
CA LEU A 216 -4.67 33.89 18.22
C LEU A 216 -6.08 34.46 18.27
N LYS A 217 -6.36 35.50 17.47
CA LYS A 217 -7.68 36.15 17.42
C LYS A 217 -8.78 35.15 17.07
N LYS A 218 -8.62 34.40 15.98
CA LYS A 218 -9.61 33.37 15.55
C LYS A 218 -9.82 32.29 16.61
N ALA A 219 -8.73 31.82 17.23
CA ALA A 219 -8.80 30.81 18.29
C ALA A 219 -9.48 31.37 19.56
N GLY A 220 -9.14 32.59 19.93
CA GLY A 220 -9.65 33.33 21.07
C GLY A 220 -11.14 33.62 20.95
N GLU A 221 -11.59 34.21 19.84
CA GLU A 221 -13.01 34.50 19.58
C GLU A 221 -13.87 33.24 19.65
N LYS A 222 -13.39 32.12 19.11
CA LYS A 222 -14.08 30.83 19.18
C LYS A 222 -14.21 30.33 20.62
N LEU A 223 -13.18 30.49 21.44
CA LEU A 223 -13.21 30.11 22.85
C LEU A 223 -14.07 31.07 23.68
N TRP A 224 -14.06 32.36 23.33
CA TRP A 224 -14.89 33.39 23.96
C TRP A 224 -16.37 33.07 23.78
N ARG A 225 -16.82 32.84 22.54
CA ARG A 225 -18.19 32.40 22.22
C ARG A 225 -18.57 31.10 22.95
N ARG A 226 -17.67 30.12 22.99
CA ARG A 226 -17.90 28.84 23.68
C ARG A 226 -18.08 29.00 25.20
N HIS A 227 -17.46 30.00 25.81
CA HIS A 227 -17.45 30.19 27.26
C HIS A 227 -18.21 31.45 27.71
N GLN A 228 -19.06 32.03 26.85
CA GLN A 228 -19.81 33.25 27.12
C GLN A 228 -20.73 33.16 28.36
N ASN A 229 -21.29 31.97 28.64
CA ASN A 229 -22.20 31.75 29.77
C ASN A 229 -21.48 31.51 31.11
N LYS A 230 -20.14 31.50 31.13
CA LYS A 230 -19.37 31.29 32.37
C LYS A 230 -19.12 32.61 33.08
N ALA A 231 -18.97 32.55 34.40
CA ALA A 231 -18.54 33.69 35.19
C ALA A 231 -17.22 34.29 34.62
N PRO A 232 -17.05 35.63 34.60
CA PRO A 232 -15.93 36.29 33.92
C PRO A 232 -14.56 35.72 34.29
N GLN A 233 -14.29 35.50 35.58
CA GLN A 233 -13.03 34.93 36.07
C GLN A 233 -12.78 33.50 35.54
N ILE A 234 -13.81 32.65 35.56
CA ILE A 234 -13.73 31.27 35.07
C ILE A 234 -13.55 31.25 33.54
N ARG A 235 -14.24 32.15 32.83
CA ARG A 235 -14.10 32.30 31.37
C ARG A 235 -12.65 32.65 31.01
N LYS A 236 -12.10 33.71 31.61
CA LYS A 236 -10.70 34.13 31.39
C LYS A 236 -9.71 33.00 31.62
N GLN A 237 -9.83 32.31 32.77
CA GLN A 237 -8.94 31.22 33.11
C GLN A 237 -8.97 30.09 32.06
N LYS A 238 -10.16 29.71 31.59
CA LYS A 238 -10.31 28.65 30.58
C LYS A 238 -9.75 29.06 29.22
N ILE A 239 -9.95 30.31 28.81
CA ILE A 239 -9.43 30.84 27.55
C ILE A 239 -7.89 30.91 27.61
N LYS A 240 -7.34 31.50 28.68
CA LYS A 240 -5.90 31.61 28.90
C LYS A 240 -5.22 30.24 28.92
N GLN A 241 -5.77 29.27 29.66
CA GLN A 241 -5.27 27.90 29.69
C GLN A 241 -5.27 27.25 28.29
N SER A 242 -6.36 27.40 27.52
CA SER A 242 -6.46 26.76 26.21
C SER A 242 -5.55 27.41 25.16
N LEU A 243 -5.42 28.74 25.15
CA LEU A 243 -4.53 29.45 24.23
C LEU A 243 -3.06 29.19 24.58
N TYR A 244 -2.71 29.15 25.86
CA TYR A 244 -1.36 28.80 26.30
C TYR A 244 -0.97 27.36 25.92
N GLN A 245 -1.90 26.41 26.05
CA GLN A 245 -1.68 25.03 25.57
C GLN A 245 -1.46 24.95 24.06
N LYS A 246 -2.06 25.87 23.29
CA LYS A 246 -1.79 26.02 21.86
C LYS A 246 -0.47 26.72 21.57
N GLY A 247 0.20 27.28 22.57
CA GLY A 247 1.55 27.82 22.43
C GLY A 247 1.65 29.30 22.12
N PHE A 248 0.56 30.05 22.19
CA PHE A 248 0.60 31.52 22.14
C PHE A 248 1.28 32.07 23.41
N SER A 249 1.93 33.23 23.31
CA SER A 249 2.60 33.84 24.46
C SER A 249 1.60 34.35 25.49
N LEU A 250 2.02 34.41 26.77
CA LEU A 250 1.13 34.91 27.83
C LEU A 250 0.80 36.40 27.66
N GLU A 251 1.69 37.17 27.05
CA GLU A 251 1.52 38.59 26.77
C GLU A 251 0.44 38.82 25.72
N GLU A 252 0.54 38.16 24.56
CA GLU A 252 -0.45 38.29 23.49
C GLU A 252 -1.83 37.77 23.94
N ILE A 253 -1.86 36.67 24.72
CA ILE A 253 -3.11 36.14 25.29
C ILE A 253 -3.76 37.17 26.22
N GLN A 254 -2.96 37.87 27.04
CA GLN A 254 -3.48 38.87 27.95
C GLN A 254 -4.04 40.06 27.18
N GLN A 255 -3.30 40.57 26.19
CA GLN A 255 -3.75 41.64 25.32
C GLN A 255 -5.08 41.29 24.63
N PHE A 256 -5.20 40.09 24.05
CA PHE A 256 -6.45 39.63 23.46
C PHE A 256 -7.63 39.62 24.45
N ILE A 257 -7.40 39.21 25.70
CA ILE A 257 -8.47 39.18 26.72
C ILE A 257 -8.91 40.60 27.07
N ASP A 258 -7.97 41.53 27.21
CA ASP A 258 -8.25 42.91 27.58
C ASP A 258 -9.05 43.62 26.46
N GLU A 259 -8.68 43.40 25.19
CA GLU A 259 -9.42 43.89 24.00
C GLU A 259 -10.85 43.34 23.87
N GLN A 260 -11.18 42.21 24.50
CA GLN A 260 -12.54 41.65 24.49
C GLN A 260 -13.41 42.15 25.66
N GLU A 261 -12.83 42.88 26.60
CA GLU A 261 -13.52 43.45 27.75
C GLU A 261 -13.82 44.94 27.60
N GLU A 262 -13.12 45.63 26.70
CA GLU A 262 -13.49 46.95 26.18
C GLU A 262 -14.74 46.88 25.29
#